data_AF-A0A350J7L5-F1
#
_entry.id   AF-A0A350J7L5-F1
#
_cell.length_a   1.000
_cell.length_b   1.000
_cell.length_c   1.000
_cell.angle_alpha   90.00
_cell.angle_beta   90.00
_cell.angle_gamma   90.00
#
_symmetry.space_group_name_H-M   'P 1'
#
loop_
_entity.id
_entity.type
_entity.pdbx_description
1 polymer ?
#
loop_
_entity_poly.entity_id
_entity_poly.type
_entity_poly.pdbx_seq_one_letter_code
_entity_poly.pdbx_strand_id
1 'polypeptide(L)'
;MKRLVKILVSTVLVLSLGLVACSCAGGDAKDDNGLIRVGIINNDPNESGYRTANDRDMKNTFTEENGYDASFYYSLKNDEQIAAAQQFIQDEVDYLLISAAGTSGWDSVLKDAQDAGIKVILFDRTIDADESLYEASIVSDMAQEGQQTVDWLASQNLDEYNIIHIQGVMGSAAQIGRTAALDEMVAANDNWNLVTQQTAEWNAETAQQIVQAVIDSGESFNVIYAE
;
A
#
# COMPACT_ATOMS: atom_id res chain seq x y z
N MET A 1 -29.37 24.05 53.37
CA MET A 1 -29.14 25.43 53.88
C MET A 1 -28.87 25.37 55.37
N LYS A 2 -27.75 25.98 55.80
CA LYS A 2 -27.29 26.22 57.19
C LYS A 2 -26.85 24.96 57.97
N ARG A 3 -25.73 24.87 58.71
CA ARG A 3 -24.48 25.65 58.92
C ARG A 3 -23.64 24.74 59.85
N LEU A 4 -22.43 24.30 59.45
CA LEU A 4 -21.14 24.61 60.08
C LEU A 4 -21.03 24.36 61.60
N VAL A 5 -20.28 23.32 62.01
CA VAL A 5 -19.37 23.38 63.17
C VAL A 5 -18.12 22.52 62.88
N LYS A 6 -16.96 23.16 63.03
CA LYS A 6 -15.60 22.63 62.87
C LYS A 6 -15.22 21.80 64.10
N ILE A 7 -14.58 20.66 63.92
CA ILE A 7 -13.74 20.04 64.96
C ILE A 7 -12.34 19.89 64.40
N LEU A 8 -11.41 20.52 65.13
CA LEU A 8 -9.98 20.57 64.94
C LEU A 8 -9.38 19.50 65.87
N VAL A 9 -8.59 18.55 65.33
CA VAL A 9 -7.65 17.76 66.14
C VAL A 9 -6.32 17.70 65.40
N SER A 10 -5.30 18.13 66.12
CA SER A 10 -3.93 18.37 65.66
C SER A 10 -3.05 17.12 65.69
N THR A 11 -1.99 17.19 64.87
CA THR A 11 -0.65 16.59 65.05
C THR A 11 -0.48 15.08 64.82
N VAL A 12 0.26 14.70 63.78
CA VAL A 12 1.60 14.08 63.91
C VAL A 12 2.46 14.49 62.69
N LEU A 13 3.62 15.07 62.98
CA LEU A 13 4.71 15.36 62.07
C LEU A 13 5.65 14.14 62.07
N VAL A 14 5.91 13.52 60.92
CA VAL A 14 7.12 12.71 60.73
C VAL A 14 7.78 13.15 59.42
N LEU A 15 8.83 13.95 59.61
CA LEU A 15 9.85 14.24 58.61
C LEU A 15 10.81 13.04 58.59
N SER A 16 11.01 12.39 57.43
CA SER A 16 12.24 11.65 57.18
C SER A 16 12.69 11.88 55.74
N LEU A 17 13.74 12.70 55.63
CA LEU A 17 14.62 12.86 54.47
C LEU A 17 15.36 11.53 54.24
N GLY A 18 15.40 11.06 53.00
CA GLY A 18 16.19 9.88 52.59
C GLY A 18 16.52 9.92 51.09
N LEU A 19 17.74 10.38 50.83
CA LEU A 19 18.55 10.45 49.62
C LEU A 19 18.11 9.81 48.29
N VAL A 20 18.37 10.60 47.25
CA VAL A 20 18.62 10.28 45.85
C VAL A 20 19.55 9.07 45.66
N ALA A 21 19.12 8.13 44.81
CA ALA A 21 20.00 7.24 44.05
C ALA A 21 19.50 7.17 42.61
N CYS A 22 20.33 7.61 41.67
CA CYS A 22 20.15 7.38 40.25
C CYS A 22 20.22 5.87 39.97
N SER A 23 19.27 5.36 39.19
CA SER A 23 19.56 4.27 38.25
C SER A 23 18.75 4.50 36.99
N CYS A 24 19.47 4.66 35.90
CA CYS A 24 18.99 4.67 34.54
C CYS A 24 18.37 3.32 34.20
N ALA A 25 17.19 3.32 33.58
CA ALA A 25 16.71 2.38 32.57
C ALA A 25 15.21 2.64 32.40
N GLY A 26 14.87 3.65 31.61
CA GLY A 26 13.62 3.60 30.85
C GLY A 26 13.84 2.55 29.78
N GLY A 27 13.42 1.32 30.07
CA GLY A 27 13.10 0.35 29.06
C GLY A 27 11.59 0.32 29.00
N ASP A 28 11.01 0.88 27.94
CA ASP A 28 9.64 0.54 27.57
C ASP A 28 9.60 -0.98 27.45
N ALA A 29 8.75 -1.59 28.27
CA ALA A 29 8.50 -3.01 28.19
C ALA A 29 7.79 -3.23 26.84
N LYS A 30 8.50 -3.82 25.86
CA LYS A 30 7.82 -4.57 24.81
C LYS A 30 6.88 -5.53 25.54
N ASP A 31 5.59 -5.40 25.29
CA ASP A 31 4.57 -6.31 25.79
C ASP A 31 4.80 -7.64 25.06
N ASP A 32 5.77 -8.42 25.56
CA ASP A 32 6.32 -9.57 24.86
C ASP A 32 5.45 -10.78 25.16
N ASN A 33 4.28 -10.80 24.53
CA ASN A 33 3.46 -11.99 24.34
C ASN A 33 4.11 -12.99 23.37
N GLY A 34 5.36 -12.76 22.93
CA GLY A 34 6.15 -13.65 22.07
C GLY A 34 5.69 -13.66 20.61
N LEU A 35 4.76 -12.78 20.24
CA LEU A 35 4.20 -12.68 18.91
C LEU A 35 5.08 -11.79 18.02
N ILE A 36 5.18 -12.15 16.75
CA ILE A 36 5.85 -11.32 15.74
C ILE A 36 4.92 -10.16 15.39
N ARG A 37 5.36 -8.93 15.62
CA ARG A 37 4.57 -7.72 15.37
C ARG A 37 4.73 -7.29 13.92
N VAL A 38 3.60 -7.15 13.21
CA VAL A 38 3.60 -6.88 11.77
C VAL A 38 2.74 -5.65 11.48
N GLY A 39 3.35 -4.58 10.97
CA GLY A 39 2.64 -3.45 10.37
C GLY A 39 2.36 -3.74 8.90
N ILE A 40 1.11 -3.65 8.47
CA ILE A 40 0.70 -3.96 7.09
C ILE A 40 0.06 -2.72 6.48
N ILE A 41 0.69 -2.19 5.44
CA ILE A 41 0.19 -1.08 4.64
C ILE A 41 -0.36 -1.66 3.34
N ASN A 42 -1.62 -1.36 3.08
CA ASN A 42 -2.31 -1.88 1.92
C ASN A 42 -3.29 -0.86 1.32
N ASN A 43 -3.75 -1.15 0.11
CA ASN A 43 -4.87 -0.45 -0.50
C ASN A 43 -6.22 -0.93 0.07
N ASP A 44 -7.27 -0.14 -0.11
CA ASP A 44 -8.62 -0.46 0.39
C ASP A 44 -9.11 -1.81 -0.18
N PRO A 45 -9.58 -2.76 0.67
CA PRO A 45 -10.10 -4.05 0.23
C PRO A 45 -11.23 -3.98 -0.79
N ASN A 46 -12.00 -2.89 -0.80
CA ASN A 46 -13.11 -2.68 -1.72
C ASN A 46 -12.67 -2.19 -3.10
N GLU A 47 -11.38 -1.91 -3.35
CA GLU A 47 -10.93 -1.46 -4.67
C GLU A 47 -11.20 -2.52 -5.76
N SER A 48 -11.08 -3.81 -5.41
CA SER A 48 -11.20 -4.89 -6.36
C SER A 48 -11.44 -6.24 -5.68
N GLY A 49 -11.98 -7.20 -6.44
CA GLY A 49 -12.09 -8.59 -6.00
C GLY A 49 -10.73 -9.22 -5.68
N TYR A 50 -9.67 -8.81 -6.38
CA TYR A 50 -8.29 -9.20 -6.07
C TYR A 50 -7.89 -8.72 -4.67
N ARG A 51 -8.07 -7.43 -4.37
CA ARG A 51 -7.66 -6.87 -3.08
C ARG A 51 -8.49 -7.43 -1.93
N THR A 52 -9.79 -7.67 -2.15
CA THR A 52 -10.65 -8.37 -1.18
C THR A 52 -10.09 -9.77 -0.84
N ALA A 53 -9.65 -10.53 -1.85
CA ALA A 53 -9.07 -11.86 -1.63
C ALA A 53 -7.69 -11.78 -0.95
N ASN A 54 -6.82 -10.86 -1.40
CA ASN A 54 -5.52 -10.59 -0.79
C ASN A 54 -5.65 -10.25 0.69
N ASP A 55 -6.51 -9.29 1.05
CA ASP A 55 -6.74 -8.87 2.43
C ASP A 55 -7.25 -10.02 3.31
N ARG A 56 -8.21 -10.80 2.80
CA ARG A 56 -8.73 -11.99 3.49
C ARG A 56 -7.61 -12.99 3.78
N ASP A 57 -6.78 -13.28 2.79
CA ASP A 57 -5.72 -14.29 2.93
C ASP A 57 -4.61 -13.81 3.88
N MET A 58 -4.31 -12.50 3.88
CA MET A 58 -3.43 -11.89 4.89
C MET A 58 -4.02 -12.02 6.30
N LYS A 59 -5.30 -11.69 6.50
CA LYS A 59 -5.98 -11.81 7.82
C LYS A 59 -6.06 -13.25 8.32
N ASN A 60 -6.21 -14.22 7.43
CA ASN A 60 -6.17 -15.64 7.79
C ASN A 60 -4.76 -16.12 8.18
N THR A 61 -3.72 -15.46 7.67
CA THR A 61 -2.32 -15.82 7.92
C THR A 61 -1.78 -15.15 9.17
N PHE A 62 -1.97 -13.84 9.30
CA PHE A 62 -1.42 -13.04 10.39
C PHE A 62 -2.36 -13.00 11.60
N THR A 63 -2.46 -14.14 12.28
CA THR A 63 -3.25 -14.32 13.51
C THR A 63 -2.34 -14.62 14.69
N GLU A 64 -2.83 -14.37 15.91
CA GLU A 64 -2.10 -14.75 17.13
C GLU A 64 -1.86 -16.27 17.21
N GLU A 65 -2.80 -17.09 16.73
CA GLU A 65 -2.64 -18.56 16.65
C GLU A 65 -1.46 -18.96 15.77
N ASN A 66 -1.20 -18.19 14.71
CA ASN A 66 -0.05 -18.38 13.83
C ASN A 66 1.22 -17.66 14.33
N GLY A 67 1.18 -17.02 15.50
CA GLY A 67 2.32 -16.36 16.13
C GLY A 67 2.52 -14.89 15.73
N TYR A 68 1.48 -14.21 15.24
CA TYR A 68 1.56 -12.82 14.77
C TYR A 68 0.61 -11.89 15.52
N ASP A 69 1.09 -10.68 15.80
CA ASP A 69 0.28 -9.51 16.18
C ASP A 69 0.31 -8.51 15.02
N ALA A 70 -0.73 -8.52 14.19
CA ALA A 70 -0.75 -7.75 12.95
C ALA A 70 -1.72 -6.57 13.01
N SER A 71 -1.22 -5.41 12.58
CA SER A 71 -1.98 -4.18 12.44
C SER A 71 -2.04 -3.76 10.98
N PHE A 72 -3.24 -3.45 10.50
CA PHE A 72 -3.48 -3.10 9.10
C PHE A 72 -3.82 -1.62 8.97
N TYR A 73 -3.24 -0.95 7.98
CA TYR A 73 -3.60 0.39 7.54
C TYR A 73 -3.98 0.37 6.07
N TYR A 74 -5.14 0.94 5.76
CA TYR A 74 -5.66 1.01 4.39
C TYR A 74 -5.77 2.45 3.93
N SER A 75 -5.17 2.75 2.77
CA SER A 75 -5.41 4.02 2.07
C SER A 75 -5.13 3.85 0.59
N LEU A 76 -5.82 4.64 -0.23
CA LEU A 76 -5.53 4.80 -1.66
C LEU A 76 -4.55 5.96 -1.92
N LYS A 77 -4.12 6.68 -0.89
CA LYS A 77 -3.21 7.82 -1.01
C LYS A 77 -1.84 7.49 -0.45
N ASN A 78 -0.82 7.76 -1.26
CA ASN A 78 0.56 7.40 -0.94
C ASN A 78 1.12 8.15 0.29
N ASP A 79 0.75 9.42 0.47
CA ASP A 79 1.17 10.23 1.63
C ASP A 79 0.57 9.72 2.95
N GLU A 80 -0.69 9.30 2.93
CA GLU A 80 -1.35 8.66 4.08
C GLU A 80 -0.69 7.32 4.43
N GLN A 81 -0.33 6.51 3.42
CA GLN A 81 0.39 5.26 3.63
C GLN A 81 1.80 5.49 4.21
N ILE A 82 2.55 6.48 3.72
CA ILE A 82 3.88 6.82 4.27
C ILE A 82 3.77 7.27 5.73
N ALA A 83 2.75 8.07 6.08
CA ALA A 83 2.53 8.47 7.47
C ALA A 83 2.21 7.27 8.38
N ALA A 84 1.45 6.30 7.89
CA ALA A 84 1.18 5.06 8.63
C ALA A 84 2.44 4.19 8.81
N ALA A 85 3.32 4.13 7.80
CA ALA A 85 4.63 3.47 7.93
C ALA A 85 5.45 4.07 9.06
N GLN A 86 5.51 5.41 9.12
CA GLN A 86 6.19 6.12 10.21
C GLN A 86 5.59 5.79 11.58
N GLN A 87 4.28 5.59 11.67
CA GLN A 87 3.64 5.17 12.91
C GLN A 87 4.00 3.73 13.27
N PHE A 88 3.96 2.78 12.34
CA PHE A 88 4.36 1.40 12.61
C PHE A 88 5.83 1.28 13.05
N ILE A 89 6.71 2.13 12.52
CA ILE A 89 8.10 2.23 12.96
C ILE A 89 8.18 2.71 14.42
N GLN A 90 7.43 3.76 14.78
CA GLN A 90 7.35 4.26 16.16
C GLN A 90 6.74 3.23 17.12
N ASP A 91 5.81 2.40 16.64
CA ASP A 91 5.20 1.33 17.40
C ASP A 91 6.12 0.11 17.56
N GLU A 92 7.34 0.16 16.99
CA GLU A 92 8.37 -0.88 17.05
C GLU A 92 7.89 -2.25 16.56
N VAL A 93 7.19 -2.28 15.41
CA VAL A 93 6.88 -3.56 14.73
C VAL A 93 8.17 -4.27 14.30
N ASP A 94 8.16 -5.59 14.22
CA ASP A 94 9.32 -6.37 13.76
C ASP A 94 9.42 -6.37 12.22
N TYR A 95 8.26 -6.38 11.56
CA TYR A 95 8.14 -6.35 10.10
C TYR A 95 7.17 -5.26 9.64
N LEU A 96 7.52 -4.61 8.53
CA LEU A 96 6.68 -3.68 7.82
C LEU A 96 6.42 -4.21 6.41
N LEU A 97 5.17 -4.57 6.12
CA LEU A 97 4.74 -5.07 4.82
C LEU A 97 4.06 -3.95 4.05
N ILE A 98 4.47 -3.70 2.81
CA ILE A 98 4.01 -2.55 2.01
C ILE A 98 3.53 -2.99 0.64
N SER A 99 2.25 -2.73 0.34
CA SER A 99 1.70 -2.66 -1.01
C SER A 99 1.38 -1.19 -1.31
N ALA A 100 2.30 -0.49 -1.97
CA ALA A 100 2.24 0.96 -2.11
C ALA A 100 1.16 1.45 -3.09
N ALA A 101 0.48 2.55 -2.73
CA ALA A 101 -0.46 3.25 -3.59
C ALA A 101 0.26 4.00 -4.73
N GLY A 102 1.48 4.48 -4.50
CA GLY A 102 2.35 5.09 -5.51
C GLY A 102 3.80 4.69 -5.31
N THR A 103 4.60 4.77 -6.37
CA THR A 103 5.98 4.25 -6.33
C THR A 103 6.97 5.16 -5.62
N SER A 104 6.79 6.48 -5.67
CA SER A 104 7.80 7.45 -5.20
C SER A 104 7.63 7.89 -3.74
N GLY A 105 8.70 8.40 -3.13
CA GLY A 105 8.65 9.14 -1.86
C GLY A 105 8.87 8.28 -0.61
N TRP A 106 9.28 7.02 -0.79
CA TRP A 106 9.45 6.05 0.28
C TRP A 106 10.85 6.07 0.92
N ASP A 107 11.87 6.65 0.28
CA ASP A 107 13.28 6.57 0.69
C ASP A 107 13.52 6.91 2.16
N SER A 108 12.94 8.02 2.63
CA SER A 108 13.15 8.48 4.02
C SER A 108 12.56 7.50 5.02
N VAL A 109 11.33 7.02 4.80
CA VAL A 109 10.66 6.15 5.77
C VAL A 109 11.25 4.73 5.77
N LEU A 110 11.72 4.24 4.63
CA LEU A 110 12.43 2.97 4.57
C LEU A 110 13.78 3.04 5.30
N LYS A 111 14.47 4.18 5.18
CA LYS A 111 15.71 4.40 5.91
C LYS A 111 15.47 4.44 7.42
N ASP A 112 14.41 5.11 7.87
CA ASP A 112 14.03 5.12 9.28
C ASP A 112 13.71 3.69 9.78
N ALA A 113 13.03 2.87 8.97
CA ALA A 113 12.78 1.46 9.29
C ALA A 113 14.07 0.65 9.40
N GLN A 114 15.00 0.82 8.45
CA GLN A 114 16.31 0.17 8.46
C GLN A 114 17.13 0.55 9.70
N ASP A 115 17.18 1.85 10.04
CA ASP A 115 17.89 2.38 11.22
C ASP A 115 17.28 1.86 12.53
N ALA A 116 15.97 1.60 12.57
CA ALA A 116 15.25 0.98 13.67
C ALA A 116 15.40 -0.57 13.72
N GLY A 117 16.03 -1.18 12.71
CA GLY A 117 16.19 -2.63 12.62
C GLY A 117 14.93 -3.38 12.17
N ILE A 118 13.92 -2.67 11.64
CA ILE A 118 12.65 -3.20 11.16
C ILE A 118 12.83 -3.76 9.75
N LYS A 119 12.29 -4.95 9.51
CA LYS A 119 12.39 -5.61 8.21
C LYS A 119 11.25 -5.20 7.29
N VAL A 120 11.57 -4.49 6.21
CA VAL A 120 10.59 -4.09 5.20
C VAL A 120 10.47 -5.18 4.13
N ILE A 121 9.24 -5.57 3.81
CA ILE A 121 8.92 -6.48 2.70
C ILE A 121 7.87 -5.84 1.81
N LEU A 122 8.17 -5.70 0.53
CA LEU A 122 7.21 -5.24 -0.46
C LEU A 122 6.34 -6.41 -0.93
N PHE A 123 5.06 -6.17 -1.15
CA PHE A 123 4.16 -7.17 -1.73
C PHE A 123 3.17 -6.53 -2.70
N ASP A 124 2.76 -7.28 -3.73
CA ASP A 124 1.87 -6.84 -4.83
C ASP A 124 2.44 -5.69 -5.70
N ARG A 125 2.92 -4.61 -5.08
CA ARG A 125 3.39 -3.39 -5.75
C ARG A 125 4.77 -2.98 -5.28
N THR A 126 5.55 -2.49 -6.23
CA THR A 126 6.90 -1.97 -6.01
C THR A 126 6.89 -0.49 -5.63
N ILE A 127 8.04 -0.03 -5.17
CA ILE A 127 8.37 1.38 -4.92
C ILE A 127 9.68 1.71 -5.65
N ASP A 128 9.86 2.97 -6.01
CA ASP A 128 11.09 3.52 -6.57
C ASP A 128 11.99 3.91 -5.40
N ALA A 129 12.76 2.92 -4.91
CA ALA A 129 13.72 3.07 -3.84
C ALA A 129 14.88 2.09 -4.05
N ASP A 130 16.04 2.38 -3.45
CA ASP A 130 17.20 1.49 -3.49
C ASP A 130 16.85 0.12 -2.86
N GLU A 131 17.22 -0.96 -3.54
CA GLU A 131 16.90 -2.34 -3.10
C GLU A 131 17.51 -2.67 -1.73
N SER A 132 18.58 -1.98 -1.31
CA SER A 132 19.16 -2.15 0.03
C SER A 132 18.27 -1.67 1.16
N LEU A 133 17.20 -0.92 0.87
CA LEU A 133 16.26 -0.37 1.85
C LEU A 133 15.12 -1.33 2.23
N TYR A 134 15.00 -2.49 1.57
CA TYR A 134 14.03 -3.52 1.91
C TYR A 134 14.64 -4.93 1.83
N GLU A 135 14.11 -5.85 2.63
CA GLU A 135 14.65 -7.22 2.74
C GLU A 135 14.22 -8.09 1.56
N ALA A 136 13.00 -7.90 1.08
CA ALA A 136 12.44 -8.67 -0.03
C ALA A 136 11.31 -7.91 -0.74
N SER A 137 11.06 -8.31 -1.98
CA SER A 137 9.92 -7.86 -2.79
C SER A 137 9.21 -9.07 -3.39
N ILE A 138 7.93 -9.24 -3.05
CA ILE A 138 7.06 -10.34 -3.50
C ILE A 138 5.97 -9.74 -4.39
N VAL A 139 6.32 -9.50 -5.64
CA VAL A 139 5.51 -8.72 -6.59
C VAL A 139 5.39 -9.45 -7.93
N SER A 140 4.36 -9.08 -8.69
CA SER A 140 4.30 -9.40 -10.12
C SER A 140 5.26 -8.51 -10.92
N ASP A 141 5.81 -9.06 -12.00
CA ASP A 141 6.49 -8.26 -13.03
C ASP A 141 5.43 -7.63 -13.95
N MET A 142 5.05 -6.39 -13.62
CA MET A 142 3.99 -5.66 -14.32
C MET A 142 4.32 -5.37 -15.79
N ALA A 143 5.62 -5.18 -16.11
CA ALA A 143 6.06 -4.99 -17.48
C ALA A 143 5.94 -6.30 -18.27
N GLN A 144 6.33 -7.43 -17.67
CA GLN A 144 6.15 -8.74 -18.28
C GLN A 144 4.66 -9.11 -18.44
N GLU A 145 3.78 -8.73 -17.53
CA GLU A 145 2.32 -8.89 -17.69
C GLU A 145 1.79 -8.09 -18.89
N GLY A 146 2.22 -6.82 -19.01
CA GLY A 146 1.91 -5.99 -20.17
C GLY A 146 2.39 -6.64 -21.47
N GLN A 147 3.66 -7.07 -21.51
CA GLN A 147 4.26 -7.72 -22.67
C GLN A 147 3.50 -8.98 -23.09
N GLN A 148 3.17 -9.86 -22.13
CA GLN A 148 2.39 -11.07 -22.39
C GLN A 148 1.02 -10.75 -22.99
N THR A 149 0.38 -9.66 -22.54
CA THR A 149 -0.93 -9.25 -23.02
C THR A 149 -0.85 -8.74 -24.46
N VAL A 150 0.11 -7.88 -24.78
CA VAL A 150 0.28 -7.36 -26.14
C VAL A 150 0.76 -8.45 -27.12
N ASP A 151 1.60 -9.38 -26.68
CA ASP A 151 2.02 -10.54 -27.47
C ASP A 151 0.82 -11.44 -27.80
N TRP A 152 -0.02 -11.71 -26.80
CA TRP A 152 -1.26 -12.46 -27.02
C TRP A 152 -2.20 -11.73 -27.99
N LEU A 153 -2.35 -10.41 -27.85
CA LEU A 153 -3.19 -9.61 -28.74
C LEU A 153 -2.64 -9.59 -30.17
N ALA A 154 -1.33 -9.44 -30.35
CA ALA A 154 -0.66 -9.55 -31.66
C ALA A 154 -0.90 -10.92 -32.30
N SER A 155 -0.90 -12.00 -31.51
CA SER A 155 -1.17 -13.36 -32.01
C SER A 155 -2.59 -13.56 -32.57
N GLN A 156 -3.51 -12.63 -32.34
CA GLN A 156 -4.86 -12.65 -32.94
C GLN A 156 -4.84 -12.31 -34.45
N ASN A 157 -3.72 -11.79 -34.98
CA ASN A 157 -3.53 -11.47 -36.41
C ASN A 157 -4.66 -10.65 -37.02
N LEU A 158 -5.05 -9.56 -36.37
CA LEU A 158 -6.01 -8.61 -36.93
C LEU A 158 -5.33 -7.74 -38.00
N ASP A 159 -6.09 -7.35 -39.03
CA ASP A 159 -5.57 -6.44 -40.08
C ASP A 159 -5.20 -5.08 -39.48
N GLU A 160 -6.06 -4.54 -38.60
CA GLU A 160 -5.86 -3.31 -37.83
C GLU A 160 -6.30 -3.52 -36.38
N TYR A 161 -5.61 -2.86 -35.44
CA TYR A 161 -5.92 -2.83 -34.02
C TYR A 161 -6.34 -1.40 -33.66
N ASN A 162 -7.64 -1.16 -33.50
CA ASN A 162 -8.19 0.12 -33.08
C ASN A 162 -8.61 -0.01 -31.61
N ILE A 163 -7.78 0.56 -30.72
CA ILE A 163 -7.69 0.20 -29.31
C ILE A 163 -8.25 1.32 -28.43
N ILE A 164 -9.21 0.96 -27.58
CA ILE A 164 -9.56 1.73 -26.38
C ILE A 164 -8.67 1.22 -25.25
N HIS A 165 -7.76 2.07 -24.76
CA HIS A 165 -6.92 1.78 -23.61
C HIS A 165 -7.53 2.36 -22.33
N ILE A 166 -7.95 1.48 -21.42
CA ILE A 166 -8.52 1.81 -20.10
C ILE A 166 -7.45 1.54 -19.04
N GLN A 167 -6.89 2.61 -18.49
CA GLN A 167 -5.79 2.53 -17.52
C GLN A 167 -6.30 2.44 -16.08
N GLY A 168 -5.45 1.84 -15.23
CA GLY A 168 -5.62 1.83 -13.79
C GLY A 168 -5.32 3.18 -13.11
N VAL A 169 -5.07 3.15 -11.79
CA VAL A 169 -4.68 4.35 -11.04
C VAL A 169 -3.29 4.82 -11.47
N MET A 170 -3.21 6.08 -11.88
CA MET A 170 -1.98 6.70 -12.38
C MET A 170 -0.88 6.73 -11.31
N GLY A 171 0.35 6.35 -11.71
CA GLY A 171 1.51 6.34 -10.82
C GLY A 171 1.64 5.08 -9.96
N SER A 172 0.73 4.12 -10.09
CA SER A 172 0.89 2.79 -9.51
C SER A 172 1.87 1.95 -10.35
N ALA A 173 2.58 1.02 -9.71
CA ALA A 173 3.50 0.12 -10.40
C ALA A 173 2.81 -0.70 -11.50
N ALA A 174 1.56 -1.14 -11.26
CA ALA A 174 0.76 -1.89 -12.22
C ALA A 174 0.45 -1.08 -13.48
N GLN A 175 -0.04 0.16 -13.31
CA GLN A 175 -0.33 1.06 -14.43
C GLN A 175 0.95 1.36 -15.23
N ILE A 176 2.04 1.74 -14.56
CA ILE A 176 3.29 2.11 -15.23
C ILE A 176 3.82 0.95 -16.08
N GLY A 177 3.87 -0.27 -15.52
CA GLY A 177 4.42 -1.43 -16.21
C GLY A 177 3.56 -1.91 -17.40
N ARG A 178 2.24 -2.01 -17.21
CA ARG A 178 1.34 -2.54 -18.25
C ARG A 178 1.08 -1.54 -19.37
N THR A 179 0.97 -0.24 -19.05
CA THR A 179 0.80 0.83 -20.04
C THR A 179 2.00 0.87 -20.99
N ALA A 180 3.22 0.80 -20.44
CA ALA A 180 4.44 0.93 -21.24
C ALA A 180 4.53 -0.11 -22.35
N ALA A 181 4.13 -1.36 -22.08
CA ALA A 181 4.15 -2.41 -23.09
C ALA A 181 3.17 -2.14 -24.26
N LEU A 182 1.98 -1.60 -23.98
CA LEU A 182 1.03 -1.22 -25.02
C LEU A 182 1.51 -0.01 -25.82
N ASP A 183 2.02 1.02 -25.14
CA ASP A 183 2.56 2.22 -25.78
C ASP A 183 3.73 1.87 -26.73
N GLU A 184 4.63 0.98 -26.31
CA GLU A 184 5.73 0.48 -27.14
C GLU A 184 5.21 -0.31 -28.36
N MET A 185 4.20 -1.17 -28.18
CA MET A 185 3.61 -1.95 -29.28
C MET A 185 2.92 -1.05 -30.32
N VAL A 186 2.17 -0.04 -29.86
CA VAL A 186 1.52 0.96 -30.71
C VAL A 186 2.56 1.78 -31.46
N ALA A 187 3.62 2.23 -30.79
CA ALA A 187 4.68 3.02 -31.43
C ALA A 187 5.49 2.22 -32.47
N ALA A 188 5.58 0.89 -32.32
CA ALA A 188 6.36 0.03 -33.18
C ALA A 188 5.60 -0.48 -34.43
N ASN A 189 4.26 -0.41 -34.47
CA ASN A 189 3.45 -1.03 -35.49
C ASN A 189 2.40 -0.07 -36.08
N ASP A 190 2.52 0.25 -37.38
CA ASP A 190 1.63 1.18 -38.08
C ASP A 190 0.14 0.75 -38.11
N ASN A 191 -0.15 -0.54 -37.89
CA ASN A 191 -1.52 -1.06 -37.84
C ASN A 191 -2.11 -1.11 -36.42
N TRP A 192 -1.41 -0.55 -35.42
CA TRP A 192 -1.89 -0.40 -34.05
C TRP A 192 -2.21 1.07 -33.77
N ASN A 193 -3.48 1.36 -33.52
CA ASN A 193 -4.01 2.70 -33.34
C ASN A 193 -4.68 2.84 -31.97
N LEU A 194 -4.25 3.81 -31.17
CA LEU A 194 -4.97 4.21 -29.97
C LEU A 194 -6.13 5.14 -30.37
N VAL A 195 -7.36 4.66 -30.18
CA VAL A 195 -8.58 5.46 -30.32
C VAL A 195 -8.69 6.42 -29.14
N THR A 196 -8.46 5.90 -27.93
CA THR A 196 -8.39 6.71 -26.71
C THR A 196 -7.52 5.98 -25.69
N GLN A 197 -6.91 6.77 -24.80
CA GLN A 197 -6.19 6.29 -23.63
C GLN A 197 -6.62 7.14 -22.43
N GLN A 198 -7.35 6.53 -21.50
CA GLN A 198 -7.90 7.22 -20.34
C GLN A 198 -7.84 6.32 -19.11
N THR A 199 -7.54 6.91 -17.96
CA THR A 199 -7.67 6.21 -16.68
C THR A 199 -9.12 6.07 -16.28
N ALA A 200 -9.49 4.88 -15.82
CA ALA A 200 -10.76 4.64 -15.14
C ALA A 200 -10.59 4.60 -13.62
N GLU A 201 -9.38 4.81 -13.08
CA GLU A 201 -9.09 4.74 -11.64
C GLU A 201 -9.59 3.43 -10.99
N TRP A 202 -9.50 2.31 -11.73
CA TRP A 202 -10.08 1.00 -11.36
C TRP A 202 -11.59 1.00 -11.07
N ASN A 203 -12.32 2.02 -11.56
CA ASN A 203 -13.75 2.14 -11.41
C ASN A 203 -14.50 1.64 -12.66
N ALA A 204 -15.37 0.65 -12.46
CA ALA A 204 -16.13 0.04 -13.55
C ALA A 204 -17.13 1.01 -14.20
N GLU A 205 -17.72 1.95 -13.45
CA GLU A 205 -18.65 2.94 -14.00
C GLU A 205 -17.91 3.95 -14.88
N THR A 206 -16.75 4.44 -14.42
CA THR A 206 -15.87 5.30 -15.23
C THR A 206 -15.42 4.60 -16.51
N ALA A 207 -15.00 3.33 -16.42
CA ALA A 207 -14.63 2.53 -17.60
C ALA A 207 -15.79 2.41 -18.60
N GLN A 208 -17.02 2.18 -18.12
CA GLN A 208 -18.22 2.16 -18.96
C GLN A 208 -18.46 3.50 -19.65
N GLN A 209 -18.30 4.62 -18.93
CA GLN A 209 -18.45 5.96 -19.49
C GLN A 209 -17.42 6.25 -20.59
N ILE A 210 -16.16 5.83 -20.40
CA ILE A 210 -15.10 5.97 -21.42
C ILE A 210 -15.48 5.22 -22.69
N VAL A 211 -15.87 3.95 -22.57
CA VAL A 211 -16.26 3.14 -23.74
C VAL A 211 -17.52 3.70 -24.41
N GLN A 212 -18.52 4.14 -23.62
CA GLN A 212 -19.74 4.75 -24.16
C GLN A 212 -19.44 6.03 -24.94
N ALA A 213 -18.50 6.85 -24.47
CA ALA A 213 -18.10 8.06 -25.18
C ALA A 213 -17.50 7.77 -26.57
N VAL A 214 -16.72 6.69 -26.71
CA VAL A 214 -16.18 6.23 -28.00
C VAL A 214 -17.29 5.68 -28.91
N ILE A 215 -18.24 4.93 -28.34
CA ILE A 215 -19.42 4.46 -29.09
C ILE A 215 -20.22 5.65 -29.64
N ASP A 216 -20.45 6.68 -28.81
CA ASP A 216 -21.23 7.86 -29.16
C ASP A 216 -20.50 8.78 -30.16
N SER A 217 -19.15 8.79 -30.15
CA SER A 217 -18.36 9.56 -31.13
C SER A 217 -18.44 8.98 -32.55
N GLY A 218 -18.79 7.69 -32.67
CA GLY A 218 -18.82 6.95 -33.92
C GLY A 218 -17.43 6.53 -34.41
N GLU A 219 -16.39 6.67 -33.59
CA GLU A 219 -15.07 6.14 -33.87
C GLU A 219 -15.10 4.61 -33.88
N SER A 220 -14.43 4.01 -34.87
CA SER A 220 -14.33 2.56 -34.97
C SER A 220 -13.28 2.03 -34.00
N PHE A 221 -13.64 1.02 -33.22
CA PHE A 221 -12.71 0.25 -32.40
C PHE A 221 -13.01 -1.24 -32.53
N ASN A 222 -12.00 -2.08 -32.29
CA ASN A 222 -12.14 -3.54 -32.28
C ASN A 222 -11.39 -4.21 -31.12
N VAL A 223 -10.70 -3.41 -30.29
CA VAL A 223 -10.02 -3.85 -29.09
C VAL A 223 -10.37 -2.92 -27.93
N ILE A 224 -10.70 -3.50 -26.78
CA ILE A 224 -10.67 -2.82 -25.49
C ILE A 224 -9.57 -3.48 -24.69
N TYR A 225 -8.50 -2.74 -24.42
CA TYR A 225 -7.42 -3.14 -23.54
C TYR A 225 -7.66 -2.47 -22.19
N ALA A 226 -7.85 -3.28 -21.14
CA ALA A 226 -8.11 -2.78 -19.78
C ALA A 226 -7.10 -3.40 -18.81
N GLU A 227 -6.45 -2.54 -18.02
CA GLU A 227 -5.36 -2.90 -17.11
C GLU A 227 -5.59 -2.53 -15.64
#